data_AF-A0A9Q0FE24-F1
#
_entry.id   AF-A0A9Q0FE24-F1
#
_cell.length_a   1.000
_cell.length_b   1.000
_cell.length_c   1.000
_cell.angle_alpha   90.00
_cell.angle_beta   90.00
_cell.angle_gamma   90.00
#
_symmetry.space_group_name_H-M   'P 1'
#
loop_
_entity.id
_entity.type
_entity.pdbx_description
1 polymer ?
#
loop_
_entity_poly.entity_id
_entity_poly.type
_entity_poly.pdbx_seq_one_letter_code
_entity_poly.pdbx_strand_id
1 'polypeptide(L)'
;MEDLLVHWFELAGSYRARSSWMTIFYATVWSIWIARNKMIFEGREIVWDRLLDTVLITVASWIKGFQPDFPFHLSDFLIYPGSIQR
;
A
#
# COMPACT_ATOMS: atom_id res chain seq x y z
N MET A 1 -14.39 -9.21 4.30
CA MET A 1 -13.00 -9.04 3.81
C MET A 1 -12.89 -9.56 2.38
N GLU A 2 -13.47 -10.72 2.06
CA GLU A 2 -13.56 -11.23 0.69
C GLU A 2 -14.26 -10.27 -0.29
N ASP A 3 -15.39 -9.66 0.08
CA ASP A 3 -16.10 -8.74 -0.83
C ASP A 3 -15.26 -7.51 -1.23
N LEU A 4 -14.47 -6.99 -0.28
CA LEU A 4 -13.55 -5.87 -0.52
C LEU A 4 -12.38 -6.27 -1.42
N LEU A 5 -11.90 -7.51 -1.28
CA LEU A 5 -10.87 -8.08 -2.14
C LEU A 5 -11.39 -8.24 -3.58
N VAL A 6 -12.61 -8.73 -3.76
CA VAL A 6 -13.22 -8.93 -5.08
C VAL A 6 -13.33 -7.60 -5.83
N HIS A 7 -13.91 -6.57 -5.20
CA HIS A 7 -14.03 -5.24 -5.82
C HIS A 7 -12.66 -4.60 -6.12
N TRP A 8 -11.66 -4.82 -5.24
CA TRP A 8 -10.30 -4.35 -5.45
C TRP A 8 -9.64 -4.99 -6.68
N PHE A 9 -9.85 -6.29 -6.90
CA PHE A 9 -9.29 -6.98 -8.06
C PHE A 9 -10.01 -6.67 -9.37
N GLU A 10 -11.28 -6.28 -9.33
CA GLU A 10 -11.97 -5.76 -10.51
C GLU A 10 -11.34 -4.45 -11.00
N LEU A 11 -10.89 -3.59 -10.08
CA LEU A 11 -10.19 -2.34 -10.41
C LEU A 11 -8.74 -2.55 -10.88
N ALA A 12 -8.12 -3.67 -10.52
CA ALA A 12 -6.70 -3.97 -10.75
C ALA A 12 -6.32 -4.23 -12.23
N GLY A 13 -7.31 -4.42 -13.12
CA GLY A 13 -7.22 -4.33 -14.58
C GLY A 13 -6.35 -5.34 -15.33
N SER A 14 -5.33 -5.98 -14.72
CA SER A 14 -4.47 -6.95 -15.42
C SER A 14 -3.92 -8.07 -14.52
N TYR A 15 -3.86 -9.28 -15.08
CA TYR A 15 -3.30 -10.47 -14.42
C TYR A 15 -1.82 -10.29 -14.02
N ARG A 16 -1.03 -9.56 -14.83
CA ARG A 16 0.39 -9.29 -14.56
C ARG A 16 0.59 -8.36 -13.35
N ALA A 17 -0.36 -7.46 -13.09
CA ALA A 17 -0.32 -6.58 -11.93
C ALA A 17 -1.02 -7.19 -10.69
N ARG A 18 -1.68 -8.36 -10.82
CA ARG A 18 -2.48 -8.95 -9.73
C ARG A 18 -1.67 -9.15 -8.45
N SER A 19 -0.42 -9.59 -8.56
CA SER A 19 0.47 -9.77 -7.41
C SER A 19 0.78 -8.43 -6.72
N SER A 20 1.12 -7.40 -7.48
CA SER A 20 1.35 -6.05 -6.95
C SER A 20 0.08 -5.46 -6.31
N TRP A 21 -1.08 -5.65 -6.93
CA TRP A 21 -2.37 -5.21 -6.38
C TRP A 21 -2.77 -5.95 -5.11
N MET A 22 -2.46 -7.26 -5.02
CA MET A 22 -2.59 -8.03 -3.77
C MET A 22 -1.69 -7.43 -2.69
N THR A 23 -0.42 -7.17 -3.02
CA THR A 23 0.52 -6.58 -2.08
C THR A 23 0.05 -5.21 -1.58
N ILE A 24 -0.46 -4.35 -2.47
CA ILE A 24 -1.01 -3.04 -2.09
C ILE A 24 -2.19 -3.21 -1.11
N PHE A 25 -3.12 -4.12 -1.40
CA PHE A 25 -4.26 -4.37 -0.53
C PHE A 25 -3.81 -4.84 0.86
N TYR A 26 -2.99 -5.90 0.92
CA TYR A 26 -2.57 -6.47 2.20
C TYR A 26 -1.71 -5.53 3.01
N ALA A 27 -0.80 -4.79 2.36
CA ALA A 27 -0.02 -3.75 3.03
C ALA A 27 -0.91 -2.66 3.62
N THR A 28 -1.93 -2.21 2.87
CA THR A 28 -2.89 -1.20 3.36
C THR A 28 -3.65 -1.68 4.59
N VAL A 29 -4.24 -2.88 4.51
CA VAL A 29 -4.97 -3.48 5.65
C VAL A 29 -4.06 -3.68 6.86
N TRP A 30 -2.83 -4.15 6.64
CA TRP A 30 -1.83 -4.34 7.68
C TRP A 30 -1.46 -3.04 8.37
N SER A 31 -1.16 -1.98 7.62
CA SER A 31 -0.81 -0.67 8.18
C SER A 31 -1.96 -0.07 8.99
N ILE A 32 -3.21 -0.19 8.50
CA ILE A 32 -4.41 0.25 9.25
C ILE A 32 -4.55 -0.55 10.55
N TRP A 33 -4.37 -1.87 10.49
CA TRP A 33 -4.45 -2.73 11.67
C TRP A 33 -3.40 -2.35 12.72
N ILE A 34 -2.15 -2.10 12.31
CA ILE A 34 -1.08 -1.61 13.19
C ILE A 34 -1.43 -0.26 13.80
N ALA A 35 -1.91 0.71 13.00
CA ALA A 35 -2.26 2.03 13.49
C ALA A 35 -3.40 1.98 14.51
N ARG A 36 -4.43 1.18 14.24
CA ARG A 36 -5.55 0.96 15.17
C ARG A 36 -5.07 0.30 16.47
N ASN A 37 -4.18 -0.69 16.40
CA ASN A 37 -3.64 -1.32 17.60
C ASN A 37 -2.80 -0.34 18.44
N LYS A 38 -1.95 0.48 17.82
CA LYS A 38 -1.21 1.53 18.53
C LYS A 38 -2.15 2.53 19.19
N MET A 39 -3.27 2.86 18.56
CA MET A 39 -4.29 3.72 19.16
C MET A 39 -4.93 3.07 20.39
N ILE A 40 -5.35 1.82 20.29
CA ILE A 40 -6.06 1.10 21.37
C ILE A 40 -5.12 0.78 22.55
N PHE A 41 -3.91 0.28 22.27
CA PHE A 41 -3.01 -0.26 23.29
C PHE A 41 -1.97 0.74 23.80
N GLU A 42 -1.59 1.74 22.99
CA GLU A 42 -0.59 2.75 23.37
C GLU A 42 -1.18 4.16 23.53
N GLY A 43 -2.49 4.34 23.27
CA GLY A 43 -3.15 5.65 23.38
C GLY A 43 -2.68 6.68 22.35
N ARG A 44 -2.05 6.25 21.26
CA ARG A 44 -1.55 7.16 20.21
C ARG A 44 -2.67 7.62 19.28
N GLU A 45 -2.70 8.89 18.93
CA GLU A 45 -3.59 9.39 17.89
C GLU A 45 -3.14 8.91 16.49
N ILE A 46 -4.12 8.67 15.61
CA ILE A 46 -3.88 8.35 14.21
C ILE A 46 -3.65 9.66 13.46
N VAL A 47 -2.43 9.87 12.98
CA VAL A 47 -2.09 10.95 12.04
C VAL A 47 -2.18 10.38 10.64
N TRP A 48 -3.18 10.82 9.86
CA TRP A 48 -3.50 10.27 8.54
C TRP A 48 -2.34 10.33 7.54
N ASP A 49 -1.60 11.44 7.52
CA ASP A 49 -0.43 11.57 6.63
C ASP A 49 0.64 10.51 6.94
N ARG A 50 0.90 10.27 8.23
CA ARG A 50 1.86 9.23 8.67
C ARG A 50 1.36 7.82 8.39
N LEU A 51 0.04 7.61 8.39
CA LEU A 51 -0.56 6.33 8.02
C LEU A 51 -0.37 6.07 6.52
N LEU A 52 -0.59 7.08 5.67
CA LEU A 52 -0.34 6.98 4.23
C LEU A 52 1.13 6.68 3.94
N ASP A 53 2.06 7.39 4.58
CA ASP A 53 3.50 7.10 4.46
C ASP A 53 3.82 5.65 4.87
N THR A 54 3.22 5.19 5.96
CA THR A 54 3.40 3.81 6.44
C THR A 54 2.88 2.79 5.42
N VAL A 55 1.73 3.05 4.79
CA VAL A 55 1.19 2.20 3.71
C VAL A 55 2.17 2.16 2.55
N LEU A 56 2.61 3.32 2.02
CA LEU A 56 3.51 3.40 0.87
C LEU A 56 4.85 2.69 1.14
N ILE A 57 5.43 2.90 2.32
CA ILE A 57 6.67 2.23 2.75
C ILE A 57 6.47 0.73 2.84
N THR A 58 5.35 0.27 3.40
CA THR A 58 5.02 -1.15 3.53
C THR A 58 4.86 -1.79 2.15
N VAL A 59 4.11 -1.15 1.25
CA VAL A 59 3.90 -1.60 -0.13
C VAL A 59 5.23 -1.77 -0.85
N ALA A 60 6.05 -0.72 -0.89
CA ALA A 60 7.32 -0.76 -1.61
C ALA A 60 8.27 -1.80 -1.01
N SER A 61 8.31 -1.92 0.32
CA SER A 61 9.13 -2.91 1.02
C SER A 61 8.70 -4.34 0.69
N TRP A 62 7.38 -4.60 0.67
CA TRP A 62 6.85 -5.91 0.37
C TRP A 62 7.01 -6.26 -1.11
N ILE A 63 6.72 -5.33 -2.03
CA ILE A 63 6.94 -5.55 -3.47
C ILE A 63 8.42 -5.86 -3.74
N LYS A 64 9.35 -5.07 -3.20
CA LYS A 64 10.79 -5.33 -3.38
C LYS A 64 11.23 -6.66 -2.75
N GLY A 65 10.62 -7.05 -1.63
CA GLY A 65 10.89 -8.33 -0.98
C GLY A 65 10.40 -9.54 -1.80
N PHE A 66 9.23 -9.44 -2.44
CA PHE A 66 8.67 -10.51 -3.27
C PHE A 66 9.19 -10.50 -4.72
N GLN A 67 9.60 -9.34 -5.22
CA GLN A 67 10.07 -9.11 -6.58
C GLN A 67 11.30 -8.18 -6.56
N PRO A 68 12.51 -8.73 -6.38
CA PRO A 68 13.74 -7.93 -6.31
C PRO A 68 14.02 -7.14 -7.59
N ASP A 69 13.59 -7.67 -8.75
CA ASP A 69 13.71 -7.05 -10.07
C ASP A 69 12.59 -6.07 -10.40
N PHE A 70 11.72 -5.73 -9.43
CA PHE A 70 10.62 -4.81 -9.68
C PHE A 70 11.18 -3.42 -10.04
N PRO A 71 10.75 -2.82 -11.17
CA PRO A 71 11.42 -1.65 -11.75
C PRO A 71 11.16 -0.33 -11.02
N PHE A 72 10.39 -0.33 -9.93
CA PHE A 72 10.01 0.88 -9.19
C PHE A 72 10.71 0.94 -7.83
N HIS A 73 11.31 2.09 -7.54
CA HIS A 73 11.91 2.41 -6.25
C HIS A 73 10.88 3.01 -5.29
N LEU A 74 11.13 2.91 -3.97
CA LEU A 74 10.31 3.53 -2.92
C LEU A 74 10.03 5.03 -3.19
N SER A 75 10.98 5.73 -3.82
CA SER A 75 10.84 7.12 -4.25
C SER A 75 9.73 7.32 -5.28
N ASP A 76 9.50 6.37 -6.18
CA ASP A 76 8.49 6.49 -7.24
C ASP A 76 7.07 6.43 -6.67
N PHE A 77 6.90 5.82 -5.49
CA PHE A 77 5.64 5.77 -4.76
C PHE A 77 5.39 7.02 -3.91
N LEU A 78 6.46 7.67 -3.42
CA LEU A 78 6.38 8.89 -2.62
C LEU A 78 6.22 10.15 -3.49
N ILE A 79 6.43 10.04 -4.81
CA ILE A 79 6.27 11.14 -5.78
C ILE A 79 4.95 10.96 -6.53
N TYR A 80 3.83 11.56 -6.10
CA TYR A 80 2.65 11.87 -6.96
C TYR A 80 1.83 12.99 -6.26
N PRO A 81 1.23 14.02 -6.94
CA PRO A 81 0.37 13.90 -8.14
C PRO A 81 0.38 15.12 -9.11
N GLY A 82 0.97 15.06 -10.31
CA GLY A 82 0.80 16.18 -11.25
C GLY A 82 1.73 16.32 -12.46
N SER A 83 2.69 15.45 -12.69
CA SER A 83 3.62 15.61 -13.82
C SER A 83 3.38 14.57 -14.92
N ILE A 84 2.18 14.58 -15.50
CA ILE A 84 2.02 14.25 -16.92
C ILE A 84 1.80 15.59 -17.63
N GLN A 85 2.90 16.27 -17.94
CA GLN A 85 2.98 17.18 -19.07
C GLN A 85 4.38 17.05 -19.65
N ARG A 86 4.51 16.18 -20.64
CA ARG A 86 5.30 16.42 -21.86
C ARG A 86 4.90 15.44 -22.94
#